data_AF-A0A1X3HF53-F1
#
_entry.id   AF-A0A1X3HF53-F1
#
_cell.length_a   1.000
_cell.length_b   1.000
_cell.length_c   1.000
_cell.angle_alpha   90.00
_cell.angle_beta   90.00
_cell.angle_gamma   90.00
#
_symmetry.space_group_name_H-M   'P 1'
#
loop_
_entity.id
_entity.type
_entity.pdbx_description
1 polymer ?
#
loop_
_entity_poly.entity_id
_entity_poly.type
_entity_poly.pdbx_seq_one_letter_code
_entity_poly.pdbx_strand_id
1 'polypeptide(L)'
;MEQARLAIAASSEIRDRWCLPRIHTICGRILQSLGEIDAAEANLRMAVDIAAAQSAKGAQLQAASSLGRLWLGQGKPQQAREMLAPVYCWFTEGFETRDLKMAKVLLDELSA
;
A
#
# COMPACT_ATOMS: atom_id res chain seq x y z
N MET A 1 2.07 -4.58 19.95
CA MET A 1 0.94 -3.64 19.77
C MET A 1 1.31 -2.19 20.08
N GLU A 2 1.93 -1.91 21.23
CA GLU A 2 2.32 -0.55 21.65
C GLU A 2 3.32 0.14 20.69
N GLN A 3 4.36 -0.58 20.26
CA GLN A 3 5.43 -0.03 19.41
C GLN A 3 4.95 0.45 18.03
N ALA A 4 3.98 -0.25 17.41
CA ALA A 4 3.42 0.16 16.12
C ALA A 4 2.54 1.43 16.25
N ARG A 5 1.77 1.54 17.35
CA ARG A 5 0.96 2.74 17.63
C ARG A 5 1.83 3.93 18.03
N LEU A 6 2.88 3.71 18.83
CA LEU A 6 3.85 4.74 19.22
C LEU A 6 4.62 5.28 18.01
N ALA A 7 5.00 4.42 17.06
CA ALA A 7 5.63 4.85 15.81
C ALA A 7 4.71 5.75 14.96
N ILE A 8 3.41 5.42 14.89
CA ILE A 8 2.40 6.23 14.20
C ILE A 8 2.21 7.57 14.92
N ALA A 9 2.03 7.57 16.24
CA ALA A 9 1.84 8.79 17.03
C ALA A 9 3.06 9.73 16.94
N ALA A 10 4.27 9.21 17.11
CA ALA A 10 5.51 9.98 16.98
C ALA A 10 5.68 10.58 15.57
N SER A 11 5.26 9.87 14.52
CA SER A 11 5.33 10.37 13.15
C SER A 11 4.30 11.45 12.82
N SER A 12 3.18 11.52 13.56
CA SER A 12 2.19 12.59 13.40
C SER A 12 2.63 13.93 14.01
N GLU A 13 3.54 13.90 14.99
CA GLU A 13 4.18 15.10 15.58
C GLU A 13 5.41 15.58 14.80
N ILE A 14 6.05 14.70 14.02
CA ILE A 14 7.21 15.08 13.21
C ILE A 14 6.71 15.79 11.94
N ARG A 15 7.21 17.02 11.73
CA ARG A 15 6.98 17.91 10.58
C ARG A 15 7.23 17.28 9.19
N ASP A 16 7.68 16.03 9.14
CA ASP A 16 8.03 15.28 7.94
C ASP A 16 6.96 14.24 7.59
N ARG A 17 5.78 14.76 7.22
CA ARG A 17 4.60 13.95 6.83
C ARG A 17 4.89 12.99 5.66
N TRP A 18 5.96 13.22 4.90
CA TRP A 18 6.42 12.40 3.76
C TRP A 18 6.67 10.93 4.12
N CYS A 19 7.01 10.63 5.38
CA CYS A 19 7.25 9.25 5.82
C CYS A 19 5.96 8.47 6.15
N LEU A 20 4.83 9.14 6.36
CA LEU A 20 3.60 8.54 6.86
C LEU A 20 3.04 7.40 5.98
N PRO A 21 3.01 7.49 4.64
CA PRO A 21 2.54 6.37 3.81
C PRO A 21 3.36 5.10 4.01
N ARG A 22 4.68 5.22 4.14
CA ARG A 22 5.58 4.08 4.32
C ARG A 22 5.40 3.44 5.68
N ILE A 23 5.21 4.23 6.73
CA ILE A 23 4.94 3.72 8.09
C ILE A 23 3.66 2.88 8.09
N HIS A 24 2.57 3.45 7.58
CA HIS A 24 1.31 2.72 7.47
C HIS A 24 1.42 1.46 6.59
N THR A 25 2.19 1.51 5.50
CA THR A 25 2.44 0.33 4.65
C THR A 25 3.15 -0.79 5.40
N ILE A 26 4.20 -0.46 6.17
CA ILE A 26 4.95 -1.44 6.96
C ILE A 26 4.06 -2.01 8.07
N CYS A 27 3.34 -1.16 8.80
CA CYS A 27 2.40 -1.60 9.84
C CYS A 27 1.33 -2.54 9.27
N GLY A 28 0.74 -2.20 8.11
CA GLY A 28 -0.25 -3.03 7.45
C GLY A 28 0.28 -4.43 7.09
N ARG A 29 1.51 -4.51 6.54
CA ARG A 29 2.15 -5.79 6.21
C ARG A 29 2.47 -6.63 7.45
N ILE A 30 2.90 -6.00 8.54
CA ILE A 30 3.13 -6.68 9.83
C ILE A 30 1.80 -7.24 10.36
N LEU A 31 0.75 -6.43 10.40
CA LEU A 31 -0.57 -6.85 10.87
C LEU A 31 -1.12 -8.02 10.02
N GLN A 32 -0.93 -7.97 8.70
CA GLN A 32 -1.30 -9.07 7.81
C GLN A 32 -0.56 -10.36 8.20
N SER A 33 0.75 -10.30 8.45
CA SER A 33 1.54 -11.47 8.86
C SER A 33 1.13 -12.05 10.22
N LEU A 34 0.49 -11.24 11.06
CA LEU A 34 -0.06 -11.65 12.36
C LEU A 34 -1.50 -12.16 12.27
N GLY A 35 -2.12 -12.17 11.09
CA GLY A 35 -3.51 -12.57 10.90
C GLY A 35 -4.55 -11.48 11.24
N GLU A 36 -4.09 -10.27 11.58
CA GLU A 36 -4.95 -9.11 11.90
C GLU A 36 -5.44 -8.42 10.62
N ILE A 37 -6.24 -9.13 9.83
CA ILE A 37 -6.60 -8.74 8.45
C ILE A 37 -7.30 -7.39 8.37
N ASP A 38 -8.26 -7.10 9.26
CA ASP A 38 -9.01 -5.83 9.23
C ASP A 38 -8.11 -4.64 9.56
N ALA A 39 -7.23 -4.80 10.56
CA ALA A 39 -6.27 -3.78 10.94
C ALA A 39 -5.20 -3.56 9.86
N ALA A 40 -4.80 -4.62 9.17
CA ALA A 40 -3.91 -4.57 8.03
C ALA A 40 -4.54 -3.76 6.88
N GLU A 41 -5.78 -4.09 6.52
CA GLU A 41 -6.53 -3.37 5.48
C GLU A 41 -6.65 -1.88 5.80
N ALA A 42 -7.06 -1.54 7.03
CA ALA A 42 -7.21 -0.15 7.46
C ALA A 42 -5.91 0.65 7.33
N ASN A 43 -4.77 0.06 7.71
CA ASN A 43 -3.47 0.71 7.57
C ASN A 43 -3.06 0.88 6.12
N LEU A 44 -3.27 -0.14 5.28
CA LEU A 44 -2.92 -0.07 3.87
C LEU A 44 -3.78 0.95 3.11
N ARG A 45 -5.07 1.05 3.42
CA ARG A 45 -5.95 2.11 2.88
C ARG A 45 -5.48 3.49 3.29
N MET A 46 -5.17 3.70 4.56
CA MET A 46 -4.61 4.96 5.06
C MET A 46 -3.30 5.32 4.34
N ALA A 47 -2.42 4.34 4.10
CA ALA A 47 -1.19 4.56 3.34
C ALA A 47 -1.45 5.03 1.91
N VAL A 48 -2.41 4.43 1.20
CA VAL A 48 -2.82 4.84 -0.15
C VAL A 48 -3.37 6.27 -0.14
N ASP A 49 -4.26 6.59 0.80
CA ASP A 49 -4.91 7.91 0.90
C ASP A 49 -3.90 9.02 1.20
N ILE A 50 -2.99 8.79 2.15
CA ILE A 50 -1.93 9.75 2.49
C ILE A 50 -0.96 9.92 1.30
N ALA A 51 -0.55 8.83 0.64
CA ALA A 51 0.34 8.92 -0.51
C ALA A 51 -0.30 9.68 -1.68
N ALA A 52 -1.60 9.47 -1.91
CA ALA A 52 -2.37 10.20 -2.90
C ALA A 52 -2.42 11.70 -2.56
N ALA A 53 -2.74 12.05 -1.31
CA ALA A 53 -2.77 13.43 -0.83
C ALA A 53 -1.40 14.14 -0.92
N GLN A 54 -0.31 13.38 -0.79
CA GLN A 54 1.06 13.89 -0.91
C GLN A 54 1.59 13.89 -2.35
N SER A 55 0.80 13.44 -3.33
CA SER A 55 1.28 13.20 -4.71
C SER A 55 2.52 12.27 -4.78
N ALA A 56 2.71 11.42 -3.77
CA ALA A 56 3.84 10.52 -3.63
C ALA A 56 3.59 9.21 -4.38
N LYS A 57 3.64 9.23 -5.71
CA LYS A 57 3.18 8.13 -6.57
C LYS A 57 3.91 6.80 -6.34
N GLY A 58 5.22 6.82 -6.07
CA GLY A 58 5.96 5.60 -5.72
C GLY A 58 5.47 4.97 -4.42
N ALA A 59 5.19 5.78 -3.39
CA ALA A 59 4.61 5.30 -2.14
C ALA A 59 3.16 4.82 -2.32
N GLN A 60 2.38 5.51 -3.15
CA GLN A 60 1.01 5.10 -3.48
C GLN A 60 1.01 3.73 -4.16
N LEU A 61 1.92 3.49 -5.11
CA LEU A 61 2.05 2.21 -5.82
C LEU A 61 2.41 1.06 -4.87
N GLN A 62 3.34 1.30 -3.94
CA GLN A 62 3.75 0.29 -2.96
C GLN A 62 2.62 -0.09 -2.00
N ALA A 63 1.90 0.92 -1.48
CA ALA A 63 0.76 0.72 -0.59
C ALA A 63 -0.38 0.00 -1.32
N ALA A 64 -0.72 0.46 -2.53
CA ALA A 64 -1.73 -0.15 -3.40
C ALA A 64 -1.39 -1.60 -3.74
N SER A 65 -0.13 -1.91 -4.07
CA SER A 65 0.29 -3.27 -4.35
C SER A 65 0.16 -4.18 -3.13
N SER A 66 0.48 -3.68 -1.93
CA SER A 66 0.32 -4.44 -0.68
C SER A 66 -1.15 -4.69 -0.36
N LEU A 67 -2.02 -3.68 -0.54
CA LEU A 67 -3.47 -3.81 -0.37
C LEU A 67 -4.08 -4.77 -1.41
N GLY A 68 -3.62 -4.70 -2.65
CA GLY A 68 -4.06 -5.60 -3.72
C GLY A 68 -3.74 -7.07 -3.39
N ARG A 69 -2.56 -7.38 -2.85
CA ARG A 69 -2.22 -8.75 -2.40
C ARG A 69 -3.09 -9.21 -1.24
N LEU A 70 -3.39 -8.33 -0.29
CA LEU A 70 -4.30 -8.62 0.82
C LEU A 70 -5.68 -9.02 0.28
N TRP A 71 -6.25 -8.23 -0.63
CA TRP A 71 -7.55 -8.49 -1.23
C TRP A 71 -7.57 -9.71 -2.15
N LEU A 72 -6.50 -9.97 -2.90
CA LEU A 72 -6.36 -11.23 -3.65
C LEU A 72 -6.45 -12.44 -2.72
N GLY A 73 -5.74 -12.42 -1.59
CA GLY A 73 -5.82 -13.46 -0.56
C GLY A 73 -7.19 -13.61 0.10
N GLN A 74 -8.04 -12.59 0.03
CA GLN A 74 -9.43 -12.61 0.50
C GLN A 74 -10.44 -12.97 -0.61
N GLY A 75 -9.99 -13.32 -1.82
CA GLY A 75 -10.88 -13.61 -2.94
C GLY A 75 -11.57 -12.39 -3.55
N LYS A 76 -10.96 -11.20 -3.45
CA LYS A 76 -11.47 -9.93 -3.97
C LYS A 76 -10.59 -9.37 -5.13
N PRO A 77 -10.35 -10.13 -6.21
CA PRO A 77 -9.41 -9.73 -7.27
C PRO A 77 -9.87 -8.47 -8.04
N GLN A 78 -11.17 -8.34 -8.28
CA GLN A 78 -11.71 -7.18 -9.01
C GLN A 78 -11.46 -5.87 -8.25
N GLN A 79 -11.72 -5.85 -6.93
CA GLN A 79 -11.48 -4.68 -6.09
C GLN A 79 -9.99 -4.30 -6.04
N ALA A 80 -9.10 -5.30 -5.98
CA ALA A 80 -7.66 -5.07 -6.06
C ALA A 80 -7.22 -4.47 -7.39
N ARG A 81 -7.78 -4.95 -8.50
CA ARG A 81 -7.49 -4.43 -9.83
C ARG A 81 -7.95 -2.99 -9.99
N GLU A 82 -9.19 -2.69 -9.62
CA GLU A 82 -9.79 -1.36 -9.75
C GLU A 82 -9.01 -0.29 -8.99
N MET A 83 -8.41 -0.65 -7.86
CA MET A 83 -7.59 0.25 -7.07
C MET A 83 -6.15 0.36 -7.57
N LEU A 84 -5.51 -0.74 -7.98
CA LEU A 84 -4.10 -0.74 -8.38
C LEU A 84 -3.87 -0.24 -9.81
N ALA A 85 -4.75 -0.57 -10.75
CA ALA A 85 -4.54 -0.28 -12.17
C ALA A 85 -4.39 1.23 -12.45
N PRO A 86 -5.22 2.14 -11.90
CA PRO A 86 -5.05 3.58 -12.13
C PRO A 86 -3.72 4.13 -11.61
N VAL A 87 -3.20 3.57 -10.50
CA VAL A 87 -1.92 3.99 -9.91
C VAL A 87 -0.76 3.53 -10.79
N TYR A 88 -0.80 2.30 -11.28
CA TYR A 88 0.20 1.76 -12.20
C TYR A 88 0.23 2.51 -13.54
N CYS A 89 -0.94 2.79 -14.13
CA CYS A 89 -1.06 3.49 -15.41
C CYS A 89 -0.64 4.97 -15.37
N TRP A 90 -0.46 5.55 -14.19
CA TRP A 90 0.07 6.92 -14.06
C TRP A 90 1.54 7.02 -14.47
N PHE A 91 2.30 5.92 -14.34
CA PHE A 91 3.72 5.90 -14.69
C PHE A 91 3.91 5.76 -16.19
N THR A 92 4.77 6.59 -16.77
CA THR A 92 5.22 6.50 -18.17
C THR A 92 6.64 5.96 -18.29
N GLU A 93 7.38 5.92 -17.18
CA GLU A 93 8.78 5.54 -17.09
C GLU A 93 9.05 4.73 -15.82
N GLY A 94 10.26 4.16 -15.70
CA GLY A 94 10.66 3.44 -14.50
C GLY A 94 10.09 2.02 -14.38
N PHE A 95 9.50 1.46 -15.44
CA PHE A 95 8.99 0.08 -15.47
C PHE A 95 10.05 -0.99 -15.16
N GLU A 96 11.34 -0.64 -15.25
CA GLU A 96 12.44 -1.51 -14.84
C GLU A 96 12.63 -1.60 -13.32
N THR A 97 12.04 -0.67 -12.56
CA THR A 97 12.13 -0.65 -11.10
C THR A 97 11.36 -1.82 -10.49
N ARG A 98 11.85 -2.28 -9.34
CA ARG A 98 11.27 -3.41 -8.62
C ARG A 98 9.77 -3.21 -8.32
N ASP A 99 9.38 -2.03 -7.85
CA ASP A 99 8.01 -1.76 -7.44
C ASP A 99 7.03 -1.83 -8.63
N LEU A 100 7.41 -1.26 -9.78
CA LEU A 100 6.58 -1.33 -11.00
C LEU A 100 6.51 -2.75 -11.57
N LYS A 101 7.63 -3.50 -11.59
CA LYS A 101 7.61 -4.93 -11.98
C LYS A 101 6.68 -5.75 -11.10
N MET A 102 6.76 -5.57 -9.78
CA MET A 102 5.93 -6.30 -8.83
C MET A 102 4.44 -5.93 -8.94
N ALA A 103 4.13 -4.66 -9.22
CA ALA A 103 2.76 -4.21 -9.48
C ALA A 103 2.19 -4.79 -10.77
N LYS A 104 3.00 -4.88 -11.84
CA LYS A 104 2.60 -5.51 -13.10
C LYS A 104 2.27 -6.99 -12.93
N VAL A 105 3.14 -7.75 -12.25
CA VAL A 105 2.89 -9.17 -11.95
C VAL A 105 1.57 -9.34 -11.20
N LEU A 106 1.33 -8.50 -10.19
CA LEU A 106 0.06 -8.54 -9.45
C LEU A 106 -1.14 -8.20 -10.34
N LEU A 107 -1.05 -7.19 -11.20
CA LEU A 107 -2.14 -6.88 -12.15
C LEU A 107 -2.43 -8.02 -13.12
N ASP A 108 -1.41 -8.79 -13.52
CA ASP A 108 -1.58 -9.98 -14.34
C ASP A 108 -2.27 -11.10 -13.56
N GLU A 109 -1.88 -11.34 -12.30
CA GLU A 109 -2.56 -12.29 -11.39
C GLU A 109 -4.04 -11.92 -11.17
N LEU A 110 -4.36 -10.62 -11.09
CA LEU A 110 -5.72 -10.11 -10.90
C LEU A 110 -6.57 -10.13 -12.18
N SER A 111 -5.99 -10.49 -13.32
CA SER A 111 -6.64 -10.57 -14.62
C SER A 111 -6.98 -11.98 -15.06
N ALA A 112 -6.42 -12.98 -14.37
CA ALA A 112 -6.60 -14.40 -14.65
C ALA A 112 -7.90 -14.94 -14.02
#